data_AF-A0A0P7UCA3-F1
#
_entry.id   AF-A0A0P7UCA3-F1
#
_cell.length_a   1.000
_cell.length_b   1.000
_cell.length_c   1.000
_cell.angle_alpha   90.00
_cell.angle_beta   90.00
_cell.angle_gamma   90.00
#
_symmetry.space_group_name_H-M   'P 1'
#
loop_
_entity.id
_entity.type
_entity.pdbx_description
1 polymer ?
#
loop_
_entity_poly.entity_id
_entity_poly.type
_entity_poly.pdbx_seq_one_letter_code
_entity_poly.pdbx_strand_id
1 'polypeptide(L)'
;MFSSPSNRREAPKRGGPMKSARRLRVRELSRYPRNRKREDLKAKSSLPLAGKKKKVPKMADYREAPLAARPKTLEPAEYYELSPECRRAEEERAALRAQLKRQYQLQLNNPHRRDLIEDPALTRWTYARTNIYPHFRPTAKTSLLGGLFSVVPLFVFYYIFKTDRDKREAAIKAGQYKRPFQLSY
;
A
#
# COMPACT_ATOMS: atom_id res chain seq x y z
N MET A 1 -62.06 4.76 36.48
CA MET A 1 -62.63 3.67 37.30
C MET A 1 -61.81 2.41 37.04
N PHE A 2 -61.12 1.92 38.08
CA PHE A 2 -60.59 0.55 38.32
C PHE A 2 -59.70 -0.11 37.23
N SER A 3 -58.61 -0.82 37.51
CA SER A 3 -57.78 -1.09 38.70
C SER A 3 -56.66 -2.01 38.20
N SER A 4 -55.42 -1.80 38.65
CA SER A 4 -54.33 -2.78 38.54
C SER A 4 -54.70 -4.12 39.18
N PRO A 5 -53.93 -5.18 38.87
CA PRO A 5 -53.41 -5.97 39.97
C PRO A 5 -51.91 -6.24 39.85
N SER A 6 -51.21 -5.88 40.93
CA SER A 6 -49.96 -6.45 41.36
C SER A 6 -50.11 -7.95 41.62
N ASN A 7 -49.10 -8.75 41.28
CA ASN A 7 -48.75 -9.87 42.14
C ASN A 7 -47.23 -10.07 42.23
N ARG A 8 -46.80 -10.16 43.48
CA ARG A 8 -45.43 -10.27 44.00
C ARG A 8 -45.42 -11.57 44.80
N ARG A 9 -44.35 -12.38 44.68
CA ARG A 9 -43.81 -13.40 45.61
C ARG A 9 -42.98 -14.37 44.74
N GLU A 10 -41.80 -14.89 45.08
CA GLU A 10 -40.88 -14.80 46.21
C GLU A 10 -39.57 -15.48 45.76
N ALA A 11 -38.43 -15.08 46.33
CA ALA A 11 -37.15 -15.78 46.17
C ALA A 11 -36.96 -16.83 47.27
N PRO A 12 -36.07 -17.82 47.07
CA PRO A 12 -34.93 -17.97 48.00
C PRO A 12 -33.61 -18.26 47.23
N LYS A 13 -32.53 -17.48 47.42
CA LYS A 13 -31.51 -17.48 48.49
C LYS A 13 -30.52 -18.68 48.47
N ARG A 14 -29.26 -18.30 48.25
CA ARG A 14 -28.00 -18.68 48.95
C ARG A 14 -27.09 -19.79 48.38
N GLY A 15 -25.79 -19.46 48.45
CA GLY A 15 -24.62 -20.30 48.25
C GLY A 15 -23.78 -19.77 47.09
N GLY A 16 -22.71 -18.99 47.24
CA GLY A 16 -21.70 -18.87 48.30
C GLY A 16 -20.35 -18.68 47.55
N PRO A 17 -19.52 -17.69 47.90
CA PRO A 17 -18.30 -17.37 47.14
C PRO A 17 -17.09 -18.10 47.73
N MET A 18 -16.20 -18.61 46.87
CA MET A 18 -14.74 -18.66 47.08
C MET A 18 -14.13 -19.68 46.11
N LYS A 19 -13.12 -19.25 45.35
CA LYS A 19 -11.79 -19.85 45.42
C LYS A 19 -10.77 -18.93 44.74
N SER A 20 -9.94 -18.35 45.61
CA SER A 20 -8.48 -18.44 45.50
C SER A 20 -7.79 -17.61 44.42
N ALA A 21 -7.47 -16.37 44.81
CA ALA A 21 -6.09 -15.89 44.92
C ALA A 21 -5.06 -16.48 43.92
N ARG A 22 -4.71 -15.68 42.91
CA ARG A 22 -3.34 -15.67 42.38
C ARG A 22 -2.74 -14.28 42.55
N ARG A 23 -2.20 -14.12 43.75
CA ARG A 23 -1.28 -13.06 44.18
C ARG A 23 -0.07 -13.11 43.24
N LEU A 24 -0.06 -12.28 42.20
CA LEU A 24 1.16 -12.07 41.42
C LEU A 24 2.12 -11.28 42.30
N ARG A 25 3.10 -12.01 42.84
CA ARG A 25 4.25 -11.50 43.57
C ARG A 25 4.95 -10.49 42.68
N VAL A 26 4.81 -9.21 43.03
CA VAL A 26 5.83 -8.19 42.79
C VAL A 26 7.10 -8.70 43.45
N ARG A 27 8.03 -9.21 42.64
CA ARG A 27 9.38 -9.58 43.09
C ARG A 27 10.33 -8.58 42.47
N GLU A 28 10.72 -7.62 43.30
CA GLU A 28 11.90 -6.80 43.11
C GLU A 28 13.09 -7.67 42.68
N LEU A 29 13.68 -7.35 41.53
CA LEU A 29 15.08 -7.62 41.25
C LEU A 29 15.73 -6.30 40.80
N SER A 30 15.73 -5.35 41.73
CA SER A 30 16.86 -4.43 41.88
C SER A 30 18.07 -5.28 42.27
N ARG A 31 18.92 -5.61 41.30
CA ARG A 31 20.29 -6.08 41.54
C ARG A 31 21.14 -5.98 40.27
N TYR A 32 21.29 -4.77 39.75
CA TYR A 32 22.47 -4.47 38.94
C TYR A 32 23.65 -4.14 39.87
N PRO A 33 24.81 -4.79 39.71
CA PRO A 33 25.99 -4.47 40.51
C PRO A 33 26.46 -3.05 40.17
N ARG A 34 26.47 -2.21 41.20
CA ARG A 34 27.03 -0.86 41.21
C ARG A 34 28.55 -0.99 40.98
N ASN A 35 28.99 -0.83 39.73
CA ASN A 35 30.40 -0.93 39.32
C ASN A 35 31.28 0.06 40.10
N ARG A 36 31.98 -0.46 41.10
CA ARG A 36 32.95 0.22 41.98
C ARG A 36 34.35 0.16 41.35
N LYS A 37 34.52 0.74 40.16
CA LYS A 37 35.82 0.92 39.48
C LYS A 37 35.85 2.20 38.63
N ARG A 38 35.40 3.33 39.20
CA ARG A 38 35.44 4.64 38.53
C ARG A 38 36.70 5.47 38.83
N GLU A 39 37.55 5.03 39.76
CA GLU A 39 38.71 5.83 40.20
C GLU A 39 40.02 5.41 39.50
N ASP A 40 40.20 4.13 39.18
CA ASP A 40 41.54 3.63 38.76
C ASP A 40 41.79 3.65 37.24
N LEU A 41 40.77 3.96 36.42
CA LEU A 41 40.93 4.09 34.96
C LEU A 41 41.17 5.54 34.50
N LYS A 42 41.09 6.51 35.43
CA LYS A 42 41.34 7.92 35.14
C LYS A 42 42.83 8.25 34.98
N ALA A 43 43.72 7.36 35.42
CA ALA A 43 45.17 7.56 35.40
C ALA A 43 45.91 6.97 34.17
N LYS A 44 45.21 6.38 33.19
CA LYS A 44 45.84 5.75 32.00
C LYS A 44 45.26 6.15 30.64
N SER A 45 44.53 7.27 30.55
CA SER A 45 44.00 7.78 29.26
C SER A 45 44.63 9.08 28.76
N SER A 46 45.64 9.63 29.46
CA SER A 46 46.45 10.75 28.97
C SER A 46 47.57 10.26 28.03
N LEU A 47 47.19 9.66 26.91
CA LEU A 47 48.04 9.50 25.73
C LEU A 47 47.18 9.88 24.52
N PRO A 48 47.62 10.85 23.68
CA PRO A 48 46.86 11.24 22.50
C PRO A 48 47.03 10.15 21.43
N LEU A 49 46.28 9.06 21.56
CA LEU A 49 46.10 8.14 20.46
C LEU A 49 45.20 8.85 19.45
N ALA A 50 45.85 9.32 18.38
CA ALA A 50 45.24 9.86 17.17
C ALA A 50 44.16 8.90 16.67
N GLY A 51 42.94 9.09 17.16
CA GLY A 51 41.77 8.33 16.79
C GLY A 51 41.42 8.70 15.36
N LYS A 52 41.87 7.89 14.40
CA LYS A 52 41.28 7.85 13.07
C LYS A 52 39.77 7.76 13.27
N LYS A 53 39.04 8.83 12.94
CA LYS A 53 37.57 8.83 12.93
C LYS A 53 37.15 7.66 12.04
N LYS A 54 36.79 6.52 12.64
CA LYS A 54 36.11 5.45 11.90
C LYS A 54 34.83 6.11 11.41
N LYS A 55 34.75 6.37 10.09
CA LYS A 55 33.49 6.69 9.42
C LYS A 55 32.57 5.51 9.74
N VAL A 56 31.65 5.71 10.67
CA VAL A 56 30.49 4.83 10.77
C VAL A 56 29.85 4.88 9.38
N PRO A 57 29.67 3.76 8.68
CA PRO A 57 28.99 3.80 7.40
C PRO A 57 27.63 4.44 7.69
N LYS A 58 27.35 5.58 7.05
CA LYS A 58 25.99 6.11 7.03
C LYS A 58 25.13 4.98 6.51
N MET A 59 24.21 4.46 7.33
CA MET A 59 23.13 3.62 6.83
C MET A 59 22.54 4.37 5.64
N ALA A 60 22.55 3.75 4.46
CA ALA A 60 22.12 4.43 3.25
C ALA A 60 20.64 4.83 3.41
N ASP A 61 20.36 6.12 3.30
CA ASP A 61 18.99 6.62 3.37
C ASP A 61 18.18 6.02 2.20
N TYR A 62 17.02 5.43 2.51
CA TYR A 62 16.16 4.82 1.48
C TYR A 62 15.60 5.90 0.55
N ARG A 63 15.94 5.81 -0.75
CA ARG A 63 15.41 6.69 -1.79
C ARG A 63 14.22 6.04 -2.47
N GLU A 64 13.06 6.68 -2.35
CA GLU A 64 11.86 6.26 -3.06
C GLU A 64 12.02 6.38 -4.58
N ALA A 65 11.40 5.46 -5.31
CA ALA A 65 11.28 5.50 -6.75
C ALA A 65 9.80 5.32 -7.15
N PRO A 66 9.37 5.78 -8.35
CA PRO A 66 7.97 5.69 -8.77
C PRO A 66 7.37 4.27 -8.72
N LEU A 67 8.21 3.24 -8.86
CA LEU A 67 7.81 1.83 -8.79
C LEU A 67 8.27 1.14 -7.50
N ALA A 68 9.01 1.83 -6.62
CA ALA A 68 9.49 1.30 -5.35
C ALA A 68 9.17 2.30 -4.23
N ALA A 69 7.99 2.12 -3.64
CA ALA A 69 7.54 2.91 -2.51
C ALA A 69 8.34 2.56 -1.24
N ARG A 70 8.52 3.56 -0.39
CA ARG A 70 9.22 3.39 0.89
C ARG A 70 8.43 2.45 1.82
N PRO A 71 9.11 1.50 2.48
CA PRO A 71 8.45 0.62 3.42
C PRO A 71 7.95 1.41 4.62
N LYS A 72 6.76 1.04 5.13
CA LYS A 72 6.08 1.73 6.24
C LYS A 72 6.98 1.94 7.45
N THR A 73 7.74 0.91 7.84
CA THR A 73 8.66 0.96 8.99
C THR A 73 9.74 2.04 8.89
N LEU A 74 10.10 2.48 7.68
CA LEU A 74 11.05 3.55 7.48
C LEU A 74 10.37 4.92 7.36
N GLU A 75 9.05 5.00 7.21
CA GLU A 75 8.32 6.26 7.08
C GLU A 75 8.36 7.04 8.41
N PRO A 76 8.92 8.27 8.43
CA PRO A 76 8.93 9.09 9.64
C PRO A 76 7.53 9.45 10.12
N ALA A 77 6.58 9.59 9.19
CA ALA A 77 5.19 9.93 9.48
C ALA A 77 4.50 8.92 10.42
N GLU A 78 4.85 7.62 10.31
CA GLU A 78 4.24 6.57 11.13
C GLU A 78 4.56 6.72 12.63
N TYR A 79 5.73 7.28 12.96
CA TYR A 79 6.20 7.39 14.35
C TYR A 79 6.16 8.81 14.91
N TYR A 80 6.37 9.82 14.07
CA TYR A 80 6.54 11.20 14.52
C TYR A 80 5.30 12.08 14.30
N GLU A 81 4.36 11.71 13.41
CA GLU A 81 3.18 12.53 13.06
C GLU A 81 1.91 12.14 13.85
N LEU A 82 2.04 11.81 15.16
CA LEU A 82 0.90 11.53 16.06
C LEU A 82 0.14 12.80 16.50
N SER A 83 -0.09 13.73 15.58
CA SER A 83 -0.96 14.87 15.83
C SER A 83 -2.39 14.40 16.18
N PRO A 84 -3.16 15.16 16.98
CA PRO A 84 -4.54 14.79 17.30
C PRO A 84 -5.43 14.72 16.06
N GLU A 85 -5.15 15.55 15.03
CA GLU A 85 -5.90 15.52 13.77
C GLU A 85 -5.60 14.27 12.94
N CYS A 86 -4.34 13.81 12.90
CA CYS A 86 -3.98 12.55 12.24
C CYS A 86 -4.73 11.36 12.87
N ARG A 87 -4.80 11.30 14.20
CA ARG A 87 -5.54 10.26 14.93
C ARG A 87 -7.03 10.27 14.60
N ARG A 88 -7.66 11.45 14.56
CA ARG A 88 -9.06 11.59 14.14
C ARG A 88 -9.28 11.09 12.72
N ALA A 89 -8.42 11.47 11.78
CA ALA A 89 -8.52 11.02 10.39
C ALA A 89 -8.34 9.49 10.26
N GLU A 90 -7.46 8.89 11.06
CA GLU A 90 -7.30 7.42 11.12
C GLU A 90 -8.54 6.73 11.69
N GLU A 91 -9.10 7.27 12.77
CA GLU A 91 -10.35 6.79 13.38
C GLU A 91 -11.52 6.87 12.40
N GLU A 92 -11.66 7.98 11.67
CA GLU A 92 -12.67 8.17 10.63
C GLU A 92 -12.50 7.16 9.49
N ARG A 93 -11.26 6.96 9.00
CA ARG A 93 -10.96 5.95 7.96
C ARG A 93 -11.26 4.53 8.45
N ALA A 94 -10.94 4.23 9.72
CA ALA A 94 -11.21 2.93 10.33
C ALA A 94 -12.71 2.70 10.52
N ALA A 95 -13.46 3.73 10.96
CA ALA A 95 -14.91 3.70 11.11
C ALA A 95 -15.60 3.45 9.76
N LEU A 96 -15.20 4.18 8.71
CA LEU A 96 -15.71 3.97 7.35
C LEU A 96 -15.41 2.56 6.85
N ARG A 97 -14.17 2.07 7.04
CA ARG A 97 -13.79 0.70 6.66
C ARG A 97 -14.63 -0.35 7.40
N ALA A 98 -14.87 -0.15 8.70
CA ALA A 98 -15.67 -1.05 9.51
C ALA A 98 -17.15 -1.05 9.06
N GLN A 99 -17.70 0.12 8.73
CA GLN A 99 -19.06 0.26 8.21
C GLN A 99 -19.23 -0.48 6.87
N LEU A 100 -18.34 -0.23 5.90
CA LEU A 100 -18.39 -0.90 4.59
C LEU A 100 -18.22 -2.42 4.71
N LYS A 101 -17.30 -2.88 5.58
CA LYS A 101 -17.12 -4.31 5.85
C LYS A 101 -18.37 -4.94 6.46
N ARG A 102 -19.01 -4.25 7.41
CA ARG A 102 -20.27 -4.70 8.03
C ARG A 102 -21.38 -4.83 6.98
N GLN A 103 -21.54 -3.82 6.12
CA GLN A 103 -22.53 -3.85 5.04
C GLN A 103 -22.33 -5.05 4.12
N TYR A 104 -21.08 -5.27 3.67
CA TYR A 104 -20.74 -6.41 2.82
C TYR A 104 -21.01 -7.76 3.51
N GLN A 105 -20.63 -7.90 4.78
CA GLN A 105 -20.86 -9.13 5.54
C GLN A 105 -22.35 -9.44 5.73
N LEU A 106 -23.20 -8.44 5.95
CA LEU A 106 -24.66 -8.63 6.05
C LEU A 106 -25.26 -9.15 4.75
N GLN A 107 -24.79 -8.66 3.60
CA GLN A 107 -25.24 -9.14 2.29
C GLN A 107 -24.71 -10.55 1.99
N LEU A 108 -23.46 -10.83 2.35
CA LEU A 108 -22.83 -12.13 2.13
C LEU A 108 -23.48 -13.24 2.94
N ASN A 109 -23.79 -12.97 4.21
CA ASN A 109 -24.33 -13.95 5.14
C ASN A 109 -25.86 -14.16 5.04
N ASN A 110 -26.54 -13.50 4.10
CA ASN A 110 -27.98 -13.65 3.92
C ASN A 110 -28.30 -14.98 3.19
N PRO A 111 -28.99 -15.95 3.83
CA PRO A 111 -29.27 -17.26 3.24
C PRO A 111 -30.27 -17.23 2.09
N HIS A 112 -31.02 -16.13 1.92
CA HIS A 112 -32.01 -16.00 0.85
C HIS A 112 -31.44 -15.34 -0.42
N ARG A 113 -30.18 -14.91 -0.40
CA ARG A 113 -29.56 -14.24 -1.53
C ARG A 113 -29.16 -15.25 -2.61
N ARG A 114 -29.58 -15.00 -3.85
CA ARG A 114 -29.23 -15.81 -5.04
C ARG A 114 -28.30 -15.09 -6.02
N ASP A 115 -28.26 -13.76 -5.98
CA ASP A 115 -27.55 -12.94 -6.96
C ASP A 115 -26.12 -12.56 -6.53
N LEU A 116 -25.33 -12.03 -7.47
CA LEU A 116 -24.00 -11.48 -7.19
C LEU A 116 -24.10 -10.21 -6.33
N ILE A 117 -23.15 -9.99 -5.41
CA ILE A 117 -23.07 -8.73 -4.67
C ILE A 117 -22.45 -7.67 -5.60
N GLU A 118 -23.21 -6.63 -5.90
CA GLU A 118 -22.70 -5.49 -6.65
C GLU A 118 -21.89 -4.57 -5.73
N ASP A 119 -20.63 -4.31 -6.12
CA ASP A 119 -19.78 -3.32 -5.44
C ASP A 119 -19.90 -1.97 -6.16
N PRO A 120 -20.52 -0.94 -5.55
CA PRO A 120 -20.62 0.38 -6.15
C PRO A 120 -19.26 1.03 -6.40
N ALA A 121 -18.22 0.66 -5.64
CA ALA A 121 -16.87 1.17 -5.88
C ALA A 121 -16.30 0.65 -7.20
N LEU A 122 -16.50 -0.65 -7.50
CA LEU A 122 -16.09 -1.24 -8.76
C LEU A 122 -16.84 -0.64 -9.94
N THR A 123 -18.15 -0.48 -9.83
CA THR A 123 -18.99 0.14 -10.88
C THR A 123 -18.56 1.58 -11.16
N ARG A 124 -18.28 2.37 -10.11
CA ARG A 124 -17.76 3.74 -10.28
C ARG A 124 -16.37 3.77 -10.89
N TRP A 125 -15.51 2.81 -10.55
CA TRP A 125 -14.17 2.71 -11.14
C TRP A 125 -14.22 2.33 -12.62
N THR A 126 -15.07 1.37 -13.01
CA THR A 126 -15.30 1.04 -14.42
C THR A 126 -15.91 2.21 -15.19
N TYR A 127 -16.86 2.91 -14.57
CA TYR A 127 -17.45 4.12 -15.14
C TYR A 127 -16.40 5.22 -15.35
N ALA A 128 -15.54 5.49 -14.37
CA ALA A 128 -14.49 6.50 -14.50
C ALA A 128 -13.50 6.21 -15.65
N ARG A 129 -13.20 4.93 -15.92
CA ARG A 129 -12.33 4.54 -17.05
C ARG A 129 -13.00 4.62 -18.41
N THR A 130 -14.31 4.50 -18.48
CA THR A 130 -15.08 4.56 -19.74
C THR A 130 -15.54 5.99 -20.04
N ASN A 131 -15.80 6.79 -19.02
CA ASN A 131 -16.28 8.16 -19.10
C ASN A 131 -15.15 9.19 -19.34
N ILE A 132 -14.40 9.02 -20.44
CA ILE A 132 -13.22 9.86 -20.73
C ILE A 132 -13.62 11.17 -21.43
N TYR A 133 -14.52 11.10 -22.40
CA TYR A 133 -14.82 12.23 -23.30
C TYR A 133 -15.41 13.47 -22.61
N PRO A 134 -16.34 13.36 -21.64
CA PRO A 134 -16.90 14.56 -21.00
C PRO A 134 -15.88 15.38 -20.20
N HIS A 135 -14.79 14.76 -19.75
CA HIS A 135 -13.73 15.43 -18.99
C HIS A 135 -12.51 15.78 -19.86
N PHE A 136 -12.51 15.39 -21.14
CA PHE A 136 -11.45 15.70 -22.07
C PHE A 136 -11.50 17.17 -22.47
N ARG A 137 -10.36 17.86 -22.32
CA ARG A 137 -10.19 19.24 -22.78
C ARG A 137 -9.15 19.26 -23.89
N PRO A 138 -9.49 19.71 -25.11
CA PRO A 138 -8.53 19.83 -26.19
C PRO A 138 -7.55 20.97 -25.86
N THR A 139 -6.39 20.61 -25.31
CA THR A 139 -5.28 21.52 -25.01
C THR A 139 -4.10 21.26 -25.94
N ALA A 140 -3.19 22.23 -26.09
CA ALA A 140 -2.00 22.06 -26.91
C ALA A 140 -1.16 20.82 -26.51
N LYS A 141 -1.05 20.54 -25.22
CA LYS A 141 -0.31 19.37 -24.71
C LYS A 141 -1.00 18.05 -25.11
N THR A 142 -2.31 17.95 -24.91
CA THR A 142 -3.07 16.73 -25.25
C THR A 142 -3.12 16.50 -26.76
N SER A 143 -3.25 17.57 -27.56
CA SER A 143 -3.26 17.48 -29.02
C SER A 143 -1.88 17.11 -29.57
N LEU A 144 -0.80 17.68 -29.01
CA LEU A 144 0.57 17.29 -29.39
C LEU A 144 0.84 15.83 -29.06
N LEU A 145 0.45 15.37 -27.87
CA LEU A 145 0.65 13.99 -27.44
C LEU A 145 -0.18 13.03 -28.30
N GLY A 146 -1.45 13.36 -28.55
CA GLY A 146 -2.34 12.59 -29.41
C GLY A 146 -1.80 12.50 -30.84
N GLY A 147 -1.39 13.62 -31.43
CA GLY A 147 -0.76 13.66 -32.75
C GLY A 147 0.54 12.87 -32.81
N LEU A 148 1.42 13.05 -31.82
CA LEU A 148 2.70 12.32 -31.75
C LEU A 148 2.47 10.80 -31.72
N PHE A 149 1.60 10.32 -30.85
CA PHE A 149 1.37 8.87 -30.69
C PHE A 149 0.49 8.26 -31.78
N SER A 150 -0.30 9.04 -32.51
CA SER A 150 -1.12 8.53 -33.62
C SER A 150 -0.43 8.64 -34.97
N VAL A 151 0.12 9.81 -35.28
CA VAL A 151 0.62 10.16 -36.61
C VAL A 151 2.05 9.65 -36.82
N VAL A 152 2.93 9.76 -35.82
CA VAL A 152 4.35 9.35 -35.98
C VAL A 152 4.50 7.86 -36.26
N PRO A 153 3.85 6.94 -35.53
CA PRO A 153 3.98 5.51 -35.85
C PRO A 153 3.56 5.16 -37.28
N LEU A 154 2.54 5.84 -37.82
CA LEU A 154 2.10 5.64 -39.21
C LEU A 154 3.19 6.03 -40.21
N PHE A 155 3.84 7.19 -40.02
CA PHE A 155 4.95 7.62 -40.88
C PHE A 155 6.18 6.74 -40.74
N VAL A 156 6.49 6.30 -39.51
CA VAL A 156 7.60 5.38 -39.25
C VAL A 156 7.38 4.05 -39.98
N PHE A 157 6.20 3.44 -39.83
CA PHE A 157 5.89 2.19 -40.53
C PHE A 157 5.81 2.37 -42.04
N TYR A 158 5.27 3.49 -42.52
CA TYR A 158 5.28 3.81 -43.93
C TYR A 158 6.71 3.81 -44.49
N TYR A 159 7.64 4.49 -43.83
CA TYR A 159 9.02 4.59 -44.32
C TYR A 159 9.76 3.25 -44.25
N ILE A 160 9.58 2.49 -43.16
CA ILE A 160 10.17 1.15 -43.02
C ILE A 160 9.65 0.23 -44.13
N PHE A 161 8.34 0.13 -44.31
CA PHE A 161 7.77 -0.73 -45.34
C PHE A 161 8.08 -0.24 -46.76
N LYS A 162 8.10 1.08 -46.99
CA LYS A 162 8.43 1.64 -48.29
C LYS A 162 9.86 1.30 -48.69
N THR A 163 10.82 1.55 -47.79
CA THR A 163 12.23 1.26 -48.05
C THR A 163 12.51 -0.24 -48.18
N ASP A 164 11.87 -1.09 -47.38
CA ASP A 164 12.00 -2.54 -47.51
C ASP A 164 11.44 -3.06 -48.84
N ARG A 165 10.25 -2.58 -49.24
CA ARG A 165 9.64 -2.93 -50.53
C ARG A 165 10.49 -2.48 -51.71
N ASP A 166 10.98 -1.25 -51.70
CA ASP A 166 11.80 -0.71 -52.80
C ASP A 166 13.14 -1.46 -52.92
N LYS A 167 13.78 -1.79 -51.79
CA LYS A 167 14.99 -2.63 -51.77
C LYS A 167 14.72 -4.03 -52.32
N ARG A 168 13.61 -4.65 -51.92
CA ARG A 168 13.21 -5.98 -52.37
C ARG A 168 12.93 -5.99 -53.88
N GLU A 169 12.19 -5.01 -54.37
CA GLU A 169 11.90 -4.85 -55.81
C GLU A 169 13.18 -4.58 -56.62
N ALA A 170 14.10 -3.77 -56.10
CA ALA A 170 15.40 -3.53 -56.73
C ALA A 170 16.25 -4.82 -56.80
N ALA A 171 16.28 -5.61 -55.72
CA ALA A 171 16.99 -6.88 -55.68
C ALA A 171 16.39 -7.94 -56.62
N ILE A 172 15.07 -7.95 -56.80
CA ILE A 172 14.36 -8.77 -57.80
C ILE A 172 14.80 -8.35 -59.21
N LYS A 173 14.76 -7.06 -59.53
CA LYS A 173 15.15 -6.53 -60.85
C LYS A 173 16.63 -6.80 -61.18
N ALA A 174 17.51 -6.74 -60.19
CA ALA A 174 18.93 -7.04 -60.34
C ALA A 174 19.25 -8.54 -60.42
N GLY A 175 18.24 -9.43 -60.29
CA GLY A 175 18.44 -10.89 -60.28
C GLY A 175 19.18 -11.42 -59.04
N GLN A 176 19.44 -10.58 -58.05
CA GLN A 176 20.18 -10.94 -56.82
C GLN A 176 19.29 -11.63 -55.79
N TYR A 177 17.97 -11.50 -55.93
CA TYR A 177 17.00 -12.00 -54.97
C TYR A 177 16.61 -13.46 -55.24
N LYS A 178 17.17 -14.39 -54.47
CA LYS A 178 16.97 -15.84 -54.62
C LYS A 178 15.81 -16.34 -53.76
N ARG A 179 14.85 -17.03 -54.38
CA ARG A 179 13.67 -17.65 -53.74
C ARG A 179 13.56 -19.13 -54.11
N PRO A 180 14.43 -20.01 -53.58
CA PRO A 180 14.55 -21.39 -54.07
C PRO A 180 13.32 -22.28 -53.79
N PHE A 181 12.53 -21.99 -52.74
CA PHE A 181 11.40 -22.82 -52.32
C PHE A 181 10.05 -22.09 -52.31
N GLN A 182 9.94 -20.94 -53.00
CA GLN A 182 8.70 -20.16 -52.99
C GLN A 182 7.73 -20.65 -54.06
N LEU A 183 6.71 -21.40 -53.63
CA LEU A 183 5.67 -21.97 -54.50
C LEU A 183 4.37 -21.13 -54.53
N SER A 184 4.22 -20.16 -53.62
CA SER A 184 3.07 -19.26 -53.51
C SER A 184 3.50 -17.84 -53.12
N TYR A 185 2.64 -16.84 -53.39
CA TYR A 185 2.93 -15.41 -53.16
C TYR A 185 2.96 -15.05 -51.68
#